data_AF-A0A4Q2FDW6-F1
#
_entry.id   AF-A0A4Q2FDW6-F1
#
_cell.length_a   1.000
_cell.length_b   1.000
_cell.length_c   1.000
_cell.angle_alpha   90.00
_cell.angle_beta   90.00
_cell.angle_gamma   90.00
#
_symmetry.space_group_name_H-M   'P 1'
#
loop_
_entity.id
_entity.type
_entity.pdbx_description
1 polymer ?
#
loop_
_entity_poly.entity_id
_entity_poly.type
_entity_poly.pdbx_seq_one_letter_code
_entity_poly.pdbx_strand_id
1 'polypeptide(L)' 'VVEDSSTGTRAALAAGMRVIGFVGAGHIPAGHAEVLRELGAIAIVEHMRELPETVARLRRESRVTLGTP' A
#
# COMPACT_ATOMS: atom_id res chain seq x y z
N VAL A 1 -6.78 -1.91 -0.16
CA VAL A 1 -6.39 -3.33 -0.31
C VAL A 1 -4.96 -3.49 0.18
N VAL A 2 -4.60 -4.66 0.69
CA VAL A 2 -3.21 -5.02 0.99
C VAL A 2 -2.79 -6.07 -0.04
N GLU A 3 -1.68 -5.83 -0.75
CA GLU A 3 -1.18 -6.70 -1.82
C GLU A 3 0.30 -7.00 -1.62
N ASP A 4 0.72 -8.22 -1.91
CA ASP A 4 2.12 -8.65 -1.89
C ASP A 4 2.65 -8.98 -3.30
N SER A 5 1.82 -8.81 -4.33
CA SER A 5 2.16 -9.12 -5.72
C SER A 5 1.94 -7.94 -6.66
N SER A 6 2.72 -7.91 -7.74
CA SER A 6 2.57 -6.90 -8.81
C SER A 6 1.25 -7.07 -9.56
N THR A 7 0.82 -8.31 -9.80
CA THR A 7 -0.43 -8.62 -10.48
C THR A 7 -1.64 -8.15 -9.67
N GLY A 8 -1.71 -8.48 -8.38
CA GLY A 8 -2.79 -8.04 -7.51
C GLY A 8 -2.79 -6.52 -7.31
N THR A 9 -1.61 -5.92 -7.15
CA THR A 9 -1.46 -4.45 -7.10
C THR A 9 -2.04 -3.77 -8.34
N ARG A 10 -1.70 -4.25 -9.55
CA ARG A 10 -2.25 -3.70 -10.80
C ARG A 10 -3.77 -3.85 -10.88
N ALA A 11 -4.30 -5.01 -10.47
CA ALA A 11 -5.74 -5.25 -10.48
C ALA A 11 -6.49 -4.31 -9.52
N ALA A 12 -5.97 -4.14 -8.30
CA ALA A 12 -6.55 -3.24 -7.31
C ALA A 12 -6.52 -1.77 -7.77
N LEU A 13 -5.41 -1.33 -8.36
CA LEU A 13 -5.29 0.00 -8.94
C LEU A 13 -6.25 0.22 -10.11
N ALA A 14 -6.38 -0.75 -11.02
CA ALA A 14 -7.34 -0.70 -12.12
C ALA A 14 -8.80 -0.64 -11.61
N ALA A 15 -9.07 -1.20 -10.44
CA ALA A 15 -10.37 -1.11 -9.77
C ALA A 15 -10.57 0.21 -8.98
N GLY A 16 -9.65 1.18 -9.08
CA GLY A 16 -9.73 2.46 -8.38
C GLY A 16 -9.45 2.36 -6.87
N MET A 17 -8.85 1.26 -6.42
CA MET A 17 -8.57 1.05 -5.01
C MET A 17 -7.21 1.61 -4.61
N ARG A 18 -7.09 2.00 -3.34
CA ARG A 18 -5.82 2.35 -2.71
C ARG A 18 -5.09 1.08 -2.27
N VAL A 19 -3.82 0.94 -2.64
CA VAL A 19 -3.01 -0.25 -2.36
C VAL A 19 -1.93 0.03 -1.31
N ILE A 20 -1.89 -0.79 -0.27
CA ILE A 20 -0.77 -0.90 0.66
C ILE A 20 0.00 -2.16 0.27
N GLY A 21 1.28 -2.03 -0.07
CA GLY A 21 2.14 -3.18 -0.35
C GLY A 21 2.58 -3.88 0.92
N PHE A 22 2.59 -5.21 0.94
CA PHE A 22 3.16 -6.02 2.02
C PHE A 22 4.38 -6.79 1.51
N VAL A 23 5.53 -6.63 2.18
CA VAL A 23 6.80 -7.24 1.78
C VAL A 23 7.38 -8.21 2.82
N GLY A 24 6.60 -8.54 3.85
CA GLY A 24 7.02 -9.42 4.94
C GLY A 24 6.88 -10.92 4.71
N ALA A 25 6.34 -11.35 3.56
CA ALA A 25 6.23 -12.77 3.27
C ALA A 25 7.59 -13.34 2.89
N GLY A 26 7.96 -14.49 3.45
CA GLY A 26 9.31 -15.08 3.28
C GLY A 26 9.71 -15.46 1.85
N HIS A 27 8.81 -15.37 0.88
CA HIS A 27 9.07 -15.61 -0.54
C HIS A 27 9.28 -14.33 -1.36
N ILE A 28 9.27 -13.16 -0.73
CA ILE A 28 9.36 -11.87 -1.41
C ILE A 28 10.83 -11.51 -1.65
N PRO A 29 11.26 -11.28 -2.90
CA PRO A 29 12.64 -10.95 -3.21
C PRO A 29 13.02 -9.55 -2.73
N ALA A 30 14.31 -9.33 -2.48
CA ALA A 30 14.84 -7.98 -2.24
C ALA A 30 14.53 -7.07 -3.44
N GLY A 31 14.16 -5.82 -3.18
CA GLY A 31 13.76 -4.86 -4.22
C GLY A 31 12.28 -4.89 -4.61
N HIS A 32 11.50 -5.84 -4.08
CA HIS A 32 10.06 -5.92 -4.39
C HIS A 32 9.25 -4.75 -3.84
N ALA A 33 9.72 -4.14 -2.74
CA ALA A 33 9.12 -2.93 -2.18
C ALA A 33 9.14 -1.78 -3.19
N GLU A 34 10.24 -1.60 -3.90
CA GLU A 34 10.42 -0.59 -4.95
C GLU A 34 9.48 -0.86 -6.11
N VAL A 35 9.37 -2.11 -6.56
CA VAL A 35 8.42 -2.51 -7.61
C VAL A 35 6.99 -2.16 -7.24
N LEU A 36 6.55 -2.47 -6.02
CA LEU A 36 5.18 -2.14 -5.57
C LEU A 36 4.96 -0.62 -5.49
N ARG A 37 5.96 0.16 -5.07
CA ARG A 37 5.90 1.63 -5.06
C ARG A 37 5.79 2.21 -6.47
N GLU A 38 6.62 1.74 -7.40
CA GLU A 38 6.60 2.16 -8.80
C GLU A 38 5.25 1.86 -9.48
N LEU A 39 4.61 0.75 -9.11
CA LEU A 39 3.27 0.43 -9.60
C LEU A 39 2.18 1.38 -9.06
N GLY A 40 2.40 2.05 -7.93
CA GLY A 40 1.45 2.98 -7.31
C GLY A 40 0.94 2.56 -5.93
N ALA A 41 1.59 1.61 -5.25
CA ALA A 41 1.30 1.36 -3.85
C ALA A 41 1.62 2.62 -3.01
N ILE A 42 0.66 3.08 -2.22
CA ILE A 42 0.74 4.35 -1.48
C ILE A 42 1.43 4.21 -0.11
N ALA A 43 1.69 2.99 0.31
CA ALA A 43 2.46 2.65 1.49
C ALA A 43 3.01 1.22 1.34
N ILE A 44 4.12 0.93 2.01
CA ILE A 44 4.69 -0.42 2.12
C ILE A 44 4.81 -0.76 3.60
N VAL A 45 4.48 -1.99 3.96
CA VAL A 45 4.68 -2.54 5.31
C VAL A 45 5.46 -3.85 5.23
N GLU A 46 6.36 -4.09 6.18
CA GLU A 46 7.14 -5.32 6.27
C GLU A 46 6.51 -6.29 7.28
N HIS A 47 5.72 -5.79 8.21
CA HIS A 47 5.04 -6.58 9.20
C HIS A 47 3.58 -6.20 9.31
N MET A 48 2.70 -7.20 9.40
CA MET A 48 1.26 -6.96 9.54
C MET A 48 0.88 -6.15 10.79
N ARG A 49 1.74 -6.11 11.82
CA ARG A 49 1.56 -5.25 13.00
C ARG A 49 1.63 -3.75 12.69
N GLU A 50 2.25 -3.36 11.58
CA GLU A 50 2.35 -1.96 11.13
C GLU A 50 1.10 -1.50 10.37
N LEU A 51 0.27 -2.44 9.92
CA LEU A 51 -0.91 -2.16 9.11
C LEU A 51 -1.94 -1.25 9.83
N PRO A 52 -2.30 -1.46 11.11
CA PRO A 52 -3.26 -0.60 11.80
C PRO A 52 -2.85 0.88 11.84
N GLU A 53 -1.57 1.14 12.17
CA GLU A 53 -1.03 2.49 12.22
C GLU A 53 -0.97 3.13 10.83
N THR A 54 -0.54 2.36 9.82
CA THR A 54 -0.48 2.80 8.42
C THR A 54 -1.85 3.20 7.91
N VAL A 55 -2.88 2.39 8.16
CA VAL A 55 -4.27 2.71 7.78
C VAL A 55 -4.78 3.95 8.51
N ALA A 56 -4.49 4.09 9.81
CA ALA A 56 -4.89 5.27 10.58
C ALA A 56 -4.27 6.55 10.01
N ARG A 57 -2.98 6.52 9.66
CA ARG A 57 -2.27 7.62 8.98
C ARG A 57 -2.92 7.98 7.64
N LEU A 58 -3.12 6.98 6.77
CA LEU A 58 -3.69 7.17 5.44
C LEU A 58 -5.12 7.72 5.46
N ARG A 59 -5.91 7.42 6.50
CA ARG A 59 -7.24 7.99 6.73
C ARG A 59 -7.19 9.46 7.14
N ARG A 60 -6.20 9.86 7.96
CA ARG A 60 -5.99 11.26 8.34
C ARG A 60 -5.58 12.10 7.13
N GLU A 61 -4.63 11.61 6.33
CA GLU A 61 -4.15 12.30 5.13
C GLU A 61 -5.28 12.57 4.12
N SER A 62 -6.15 11.59 3.87
CA SER A 62 -7.28 11.78 2.95
C SER A 62 -8.33 12.78 3.44
N ARG A 63 -8.45 12.98 4.76
CA ARG A 63 -9.34 14.00 5.33
C ARG A 63 -8.77 15.42 5.18
N VAL A 64 -7.45 15.56 5.08
CA VAL A 64 -6.80 16.86 4.88
C VAL A 64 -6.97 17.32 3.43
N THR A 65 -6.85 16.43 2.45
CA THR A 65 -7.00 16.78 1.03
C THR A 65 -8.43 17.22 0.65
N LEU A 66 -9.45 16.77 1.39
CA LEU A 66 -10.86 17.13 1.17
C LEU A 66 -11.34 18.30 2.06
N GLY A 67 -10.45 18.91 2.84
CA GLY A 67 -10.79 19.90 3.85
C GLY A 67 -9.83 21.07 3.84
N THR A 68 -9.93 21.91 2.82
CA THR A 68 -9.51 23.31 2.88
C THR A 68 -10.68 24.15 2.38
N PRO A 69 -11.24 25.09 3.18
CA PRO A 69 -12.15 26.10 2.65
C PRO A 69 -11.44 27.03 1.65
#